data_AF-A0A168PZH7-F1
#
_entry.id   AF-A0A168PZH7-F1
#
_cell.length_a   1.000
_cell.length_b   1.000
_cell.length_c   1.000
_cell.angle_alpha   90.00
_cell.angle_beta   90.00
_cell.angle_gamma   90.00
#
_symmetry.space_group_name_H-M   'P 1'
#
loop_
_entity.id
_entity.type
_entity.pdbx_description
1 polymer ?
#
loop_
_entity_poly.entity_id
_entity_poly.type
_entity_poly.pdbx_seq_one_letter_code
_entity_poly.pdbx_strand_id
1 'polypeptide(L)'
;MKIKPPRQAQEWSYFSHRESIGKALSSPGIRSNKNTHINCGSSARMAGNVCANVDQIRHQGRWNNTTINGAYLANLPRELLRSMAGFPTYGRLFYIARAALKQPTSLCKKLFPAICE
;
A
#
# COMPACT_ATOMS: atom_id res chain seq x y z
N MET A 1 15.46 -31.70 -5.76
CA MET A 1 16.11 -30.68 -4.91
C MET A 1 15.26 -30.47 -3.66
N LYS A 2 15.85 -30.55 -2.45
CA LYS A 2 15.12 -30.25 -1.20
C LYS A 2 15.12 -28.74 -0.98
N ILE A 3 13.95 -28.12 -1.07
CA ILE A 3 13.75 -26.70 -0.79
C ILE A 3 13.87 -26.51 0.73
N LYS A 4 14.84 -25.70 1.19
CA LYS A 4 14.96 -25.37 2.62
C LYS A 4 13.72 -24.56 3.04
N PRO A 5 13.12 -24.86 4.20
CA PRO A 5 12.01 -24.06 4.70
C PRO A 5 12.47 -22.60 4.86
N PRO A 6 11.62 -21.62 4.53
CA PRO A 6 11.96 -20.21 4.69
C PRO A 6 12.30 -19.94 6.15
N ARG A 7 13.43 -19.25 6.37
CA ARG A 7 13.84 -18.80 7.71
C ARG A 7 12.71 -17.90 8.22
N GLN A 8 12.10 -18.24 9.36
CA GLN A 8 11.14 -17.35 9.99
C GLN A 8 11.85 -16.02 10.30
N ALA A 9 11.40 -14.96 9.63
CA ALA A 9 11.93 -13.63 9.86
C ALA A 9 11.23 -13.05 11.10
N GLN A 10 12.02 -12.58 12.07
CA GLN A 10 11.50 -11.84 13.20
C GLN A 10 11.03 -10.46 12.71
N GLU A 11 9.78 -10.11 13.04
CA GLU A 11 9.26 -8.77 12.75
C GLU A 11 10.10 -7.72 13.49
N TRP A 12 10.41 -6.62 12.81
CA TRP A 12 11.15 -5.52 13.40
C TRP A 12 10.38 -4.87 14.54
N SER A 13 11.12 -4.42 15.57
CA SER A 13 10.51 -3.76 16.72
C SER A 13 9.84 -2.44 16.33
N TYR A 14 8.82 -2.05 17.08
CA TYR A 14 8.18 -0.74 16.94
C TYR A 14 9.19 0.42 17.03
N PHE A 15 10.20 0.30 17.91
CA PHE A 15 11.22 1.33 18.06
C PHE A 15 12.06 1.49 16.80
N SER A 16 12.47 0.38 16.19
CA SER A 16 13.18 0.37 14.90
C SER A 16 12.37 1.07 13.80
N HIS A 17 11.07 0.83 13.73
CA HIS A 17 10.17 1.53 12.79
C HIS A 17 10.04 3.03 13.10
N ARG A 18 9.85 3.39 14.37
CA ARG A 18 9.70 4.80 14.78
C ARG A 18 10.96 5.62 14.49
N GLU A 19 12.13 5.04 14.74
CA GLU A 19 13.42 5.70 14.54
C GLU A 19 13.71 5.91 13.05
N SER A 20 13.49 4.89 12.22
CA SER A 20 13.72 4.99 10.77
C SER A 20 12.81 6.03 10.12
N ILE A 21 11.52 6.06 10.49
CA ILE A 21 10.59 7.09 10.01
C ILE A 21 10.99 8.48 10.51
N GLY A 22 11.43 8.58 11.77
CA GLY A 22 11.93 9.84 12.32
C GLY A 22 13.10 10.41 11.52
N LYS A 23 14.08 9.57 11.16
CA LYS A 23 15.23 9.96 10.32
C LYS A 23 14.81 10.37 8.91
N ALA A 24 13.89 9.63 8.31
CA ALA A 24 13.36 9.96 6.98
C ALA A 24 12.62 11.31 6.95
N LEU A 25 11.93 11.67 8.03
CA LEU A 25 11.27 12.97 8.17
C LEU A 25 12.23 14.11 8.51
N SER A 26 13.25 13.86 9.34
CA SER A 26 14.23 14.90 9.71
C SER A 26 15.15 15.28 8.56
N SER A 27 15.44 14.35 7.64
CA SER A 27 16.30 14.60 6.46
C SER A 27 15.82 15.78 5.59
N PRO A 28 14.52 15.89 5.23
CA PRO A 28 13.96 17.08 4.57
C PRO A 28 13.52 18.19 5.55
N GLY A 29 13.84 18.10 6.85
CA GLY A 29 13.47 19.11 7.85
C GLY A 29 12.02 19.05 8.35
N ILE A 30 11.30 17.96 8.12
CA ILE A 30 9.90 17.80 8.55
C ILE A 30 9.86 17.41 10.03
N ARG A 31 9.24 18.26 10.86
CA ARG A 31 9.03 18.01 12.29
C ARG A 31 7.67 17.33 12.51
N SER A 32 7.67 16.12 13.08
CA SER A 32 6.46 15.39 13.48
C SER A 32 6.59 14.90 14.92
N ASN A 33 5.49 14.95 15.67
CA ASN A 33 5.38 14.33 17.00
C ASN A 33 4.82 12.89 16.93
N LYS A 34 4.24 12.52 15.78
CA LYS A 34 3.48 11.29 15.54
C LYS A 34 4.10 10.53 14.36
N ASN A 35 5.39 10.22 14.45
CA ASN A 35 6.15 9.59 13.35
C ASN A 35 5.47 8.33 12.80
N THR A 36 4.99 7.45 13.65
CA THR A 36 4.33 6.18 13.25
C THR A 36 2.86 6.36 12.83
N HIS A 37 2.21 7.45 13.23
CA HIS A 37 0.80 7.70 12.94
C HIS A 37 0.57 8.74 11.83
N ILE A 38 1.62 9.30 11.24
CA ILE A 38 1.54 10.35 10.21
C ILE A 38 0.70 9.89 8.99
N ASN A 39 0.72 8.59 8.69
CA ASN A 39 0.01 7.98 7.56
C ASN A 39 -1.45 7.60 7.86
N CYS A 40 -1.87 7.63 9.14
CA CYS A 40 -3.18 7.11 9.54
C CYS A 40 -4.33 7.93 8.92
N GLY A 41 -4.15 9.25 8.84
CA GLY A 41 -5.14 10.16 8.26
C GLY A 41 -4.89 10.55 6.80
N SER A 42 -3.73 10.20 6.23
CA SER A 42 -3.37 10.64 4.88
C SER A 42 -4.21 9.95 3.80
N SER A 43 -4.51 8.65 3.98
CA SER A 43 -5.34 7.87 3.06
C SER A 43 -6.75 8.45 2.89
N ALA A 44 -7.44 8.73 4.00
CA ALA A 44 -8.77 9.34 4.00
C ALA A 44 -8.76 10.73 3.37
N ARG A 45 -7.72 11.55 3.62
CA ARG A 45 -7.55 12.87 3.01
C ARG A 45 -7.35 12.79 1.51
N MET A 46 -6.46 11.91 1.03
CA MET A 46 -6.24 11.72 -0.41
C MET A 46 -7.52 11.26 -1.12
N ALA A 47 -8.25 10.32 -0.51
CA ALA A 47 -9.52 9.83 -1.04
C ALA A 47 -10.62 10.90 -1.05
N GLY A 48 -10.65 11.79 -0.05
CA GLY A 48 -11.53 12.95 -0.04
C GLY A 48 -11.20 13.93 -1.17
N ASN A 49 -9.92 14.22 -1.41
CA ASN A 49 -9.48 15.17 -2.44
C ASN A 49 -9.83 14.72 -3.87
N VAL A 50 -9.87 13.41 -4.11
CA VAL A 50 -10.20 12.82 -5.42
C VAL A 50 -11.68 12.42 -5.53
N CYS A 51 -12.51 12.87 -4.58
CA CYS A 51 -13.94 12.60 -4.52
C CYS A 51 -14.30 11.10 -4.63
N ALA A 52 -13.49 10.23 -4.02
CA ALA A 52 -13.81 8.80 -3.96
C ALA A 52 -15.09 8.59 -3.15
N ASN A 53 -15.85 7.54 -3.49
CA ASN A 53 -17.09 7.20 -2.79
C ASN A 53 -16.93 7.22 -1.26
N VAL A 54 -17.74 8.05 -0.60
CA VAL A 54 -17.71 8.28 0.86
C VAL A 54 -17.94 7.00 1.65
N ASP A 55 -18.77 6.09 1.15
CA ASP A 55 -19.03 4.81 1.82
C ASP A 55 -17.80 3.90 1.80
N GLN A 56 -16.97 3.98 0.74
CA GLN A 56 -15.68 3.28 0.70
C GLN A 56 -14.65 3.93 1.63
N ILE A 57 -14.65 5.26 1.76
CA ILE A 57 -13.80 5.99 2.72
C ILE A 57 -14.17 5.59 4.16
N ARG A 58 -15.46 5.56 4.49
CA ARG A 58 -15.97 5.12 5.80
C ARG A 58 -15.60 3.67 6.10
N HIS A 59 -15.72 2.78 5.10
CA HIS A 59 -15.35 1.38 5.22
C HIS A 59 -13.85 1.22 5.56
N GLN A 60 -12.96 1.84 4.78
CA GLN A 60 -11.51 1.78 5.04
C GLN A 60 -11.11 2.49 6.34
N GLY A 61 -11.75 3.62 6.64
CA GLY A 61 -11.56 4.37 7.88
C GLY A 61 -12.11 3.66 9.12
N ARG A 62 -12.82 2.53 8.94
CA ARG A 62 -13.51 1.78 10.00
C ARG A 62 -14.47 2.65 10.82
N TRP A 63 -15.10 3.62 10.16
CA TRP A 63 -16.06 4.53 10.80
C TRP A 63 -17.43 3.86 11.01
N ASN A 64 -17.73 2.81 10.23
CA ASN A 64 -18.92 1.99 10.39
C ASN A 64 -18.58 0.73 11.20
N ASN A 65 -18.81 0.75 12.51
CA ASN A 65 -18.47 -0.35 13.43
C ASN A 65 -19.58 -1.41 13.63
N THR A 66 -20.63 -1.40 12.82
CA THR A 66 -21.68 -2.43 12.92
C THR A 66 -21.13 -3.78 12.47
N THR A 67 -21.26 -4.82 13.30
CA THR A 67 -20.80 -6.20 13.06
C THR A 67 -21.19 -6.74 11.68
N ILE A 68 -22.38 -6.37 11.17
CA ILE A 68 -22.87 -6.71 9.83
C ILE A 68 -21.94 -6.17 8.73
N ASN A 69 -21.59 -4.89 8.78
CA ASN A 69 -20.77 -4.29 7.74
C ASN A 69 -19.34 -4.84 7.74
N GLY A 70 -18.77 -5.14 8.91
CA GLY A 70 -17.44 -5.78 9.00
C GLY A 70 -17.42 -7.24 8.50
N ALA A 71 -18.52 -7.98 8.65
CA ALA A 71 -18.63 -9.39 8.27
C ALA A 71 -19.11 -9.61 6.81
N TYR A 72 -19.96 -8.72 6.28
CA TYR A 72 -20.63 -8.89 4.98
C TYR A 72 -20.11 -7.97 3.87
N LEU A 73 -19.35 -6.91 4.18
CA LEU A 73 -18.66 -6.13 3.15
C LEU A 73 -17.39 -6.86 2.68
N ALA A 74 -17.58 -7.91 1.87
CA ALA A 74 -16.50 -8.72 1.33
C ALA A 74 -15.77 -8.07 0.14
N ASN A 75 -16.37 -7.05 -0.50
CA ASN A 75 -15.81 -6.45 -1.69
C ASN A 75 -14.76 -5.40 -1.33
N LEU A 76 -13.55 -5.57 -1.86
CA LEU A 76 -12.48 -4.57 -1.73
C LEU A 76 -12.97 -3.19 -2.22
N PRO A 77 -12.69 -2.09 -1.49
CA PRO A 77 -13.09 -0.74 -1.89
C PRO A 77 -12.24 -0.27 -3.07
N ARG A 78 -12.57 -0.75 -4.28
CA ARG A 78 -11.71 -0.64 -5.47
C ARG A 78 -11.47 0.79 -5.92
N GLU A 79 -12.47 1.66 -5.78
CA GLU A 79 -12.38 3.07 -6.13
C GLU A 79 -11.41 3.79 -5.18
N LEU A 80 -11.51 3.49 -3.89
CA LEU A 80 -10.60 3.98 -2.87
C LEU A 80 -9.16 3.47 -3.04
N LEU A 81 -8.98 2.15 -3.24
CA LEU A 81 -7.64 1.57 -3.45
C LEU A 81 -6.95 2.20 -4.65
N ARG A 82 -7.71 2.44 -5.71
CA ARG A 82 -7.25 3.08 -6.94
C ARG A 82 -6.87 4.55 -6.71
N SER A 83 -7.68 5.26 -5.93
CA SER A 83 -7.43 6.66 -5.59
C SER A 83 -6.22 6.84 -4.67
N MET A 84 -6.00 5.90 -3.73
CA MET A 84 -4.79 5.87 -2.88
C MET A 84 -3.52 5.62 -3.68
N ALA A 85 -3.62 4.87 -4.79
CA ALA A 85 -2.52 4.65 -5.72
C ALA A 85 -2.35 5.79 -6.75
N GLY A 86 -3.09 6.91 -6.60
CA GLY A 86 -2.97 8.08 -7.45
C GLY A 86 -3.68 7.97 -8.81
N PHE A 87 -4.53 6.96 -9.00
CA PHE A 87 -5.31 6.80 -10.23
C PHE A 87 -6.68 7.50 -10.14
N PRO A 88 -7.26 7.93 -11.27
CA PRO A 88 -8.63 8.43 -11.32
C PRO A 88 -9.62 7.38 -10.80
N THR A 89 -10.66 7.81 -10.08
CA THR A 89 -11.69 6.93 -9.50
C THR A 89 -12.49 6.16 -10.55
N TYR A 90 -12.64 6.71 -11.76
CA TYR A 90 -13.38 6.08 -12.85
C TYR A 90 -12.65 4.86 -13.47
N GLY A 91 -13.39 3.76 -13.61
CA GLY A 91 -12.91 2.44 -14.00
C GLY A 91 -12.60 2.23 -15.48
N ARG A 92 -11.97 3.18 -16.19
CA ARG A 92 -11.54 2.98 -17.60
C ARG A 92 -10.06 3.15 -17.87
N LEU A 93 -9.31 3.78 -16.97
CA LEU A 93 -7.87 4.01 -17.14
C LEU A 93 -7.07 2.94 -16.38
N PHE A 94 -7.12 1.67 -16.80
CA PHE A 94 -6.37 0.57 -16.15
C PHE A 94 -4.93 0.43 -16.66
N TYR A 95 -4.55 1.23 -17.64
CA TYR A 95 -3.31 1.03 -18.38
C TYR A 95 -2.22 1.97 -17.89
N ILE A 96 -1.31 1.46 -17.06
CA ILE A 96 0.03 2.03 -16.99
C ILE A 96 0.68 1.62 -18.32
N ALA A 97 1.07 2.59 -19.14
CA ALA A 97 1.79 2.29 -20.37
C ALA A 97 3.00 1.42 -20.02
N ARG A 98 3.02 0.17 -20.52
CA ARG A 98 4.20 -0.66 -20.36
C ARG A 98 5.34 0.03 -21.07
N ALA A 99 6.53 -0.04 -20.48
CA ALA A 99 7.73 0.42 -21.16
C ALA A 99 7.75 -0.15 -22.58
N ALA A 100 8.05 0.68 -23.57
CA ALA A 100 8.05 0.30 -24.98
C ALA A 100 9.00 -0.89 -25.26
N LEU A 101 9.98 -1.11 -24.37
CA LEU A 101 10.91 -2.22 -24.41
C LEU A 101 10.52 -3.31 -23.40
N LYS A 102 10.36 -4.55 -23.87
CA LYS A 102 10.28 -5.72 -22.99
C LYS A 102 11.66 -5.97 -22.38
N GLN A 103 11.71 -6.21 -21.07
CA GLN A 103 12.95 -6.54 -20.38
C GLN A 103 13.54 -7.85 -20.95
N PRO A 104 14.87 -7.95 -21.14
CA PRO A 104 15.51 -9.18 -21.59
C PRO A 104 15.27 -10.32 -20.60
N THR A 105 14.81 -11.47 -21.07
CA THR A 105 14.52 -12.64 -20.21
C THR A 105 15.75 -13.11 -19.44
N SER A 106 16.95 -12.94 -20.01
CA SER A 106 18.23 -13.22 -19.33
C SER A 106 18.45 -12.37 -18.09
N LEU A 107 18.03 -11.09 -18.11
CA LEU A 107 18.11 -10.20 -16.96
C LEU A 107 17.10 -10.62 -15.88
N CYS A 108 15.86 -10.94 -16.26
CA CYS A 108 14.84 -11.41 -15.33
C CYS A 108 15.27 -12.69 -14.61
N LYS A 109 15.83 -13.66 -15.35
CA LYS A 109 16.38 -14.92 -14.80
C LYS A 109 17.55 -14.69 -13.84
N LYS A 110 18.37 -13.66 -14.08
CA LYS A 110 19.50 -13.32 -13.22
C LYS A 110 19.07 -12.65 -11.91
N LEU A 111 18.07 -11.77 -11.96
CA LEU A 111 17.56 -11.04 -10.79
C LEU A 111 16.64 -11.89 -9.91
N PHE A 112 15.79 -12.71 -10.53
CA PHE A 112 14.81 -13.55 -9.83
C PHE A 112 14.88 -15.00 -10.29
N PRO A 113 15.96 -15.74 -9.95
CA PRO A 113 16.19 -17.10 -10.45
C PRO A 113 15.03 -18.05 -10.14
N ALA A 114 14.48 -17.97 -8.92
CA ALA A 114 13.41 -18.85 -8.45
C ALA A 114 12.02 -18.60 -9.06
N ILE A 115 11.82 -17.45 -9.74
CA ILE A 115 10.54 -17.13 -10.41
C ILE A 115 10.58 -17.55 -11.89
N CYS A 116 11.78 -17.76 -12.44
CA CYS A 116 12.00 -18.04 -13.85
C CYS A 116 12.55 -19.46 -14.12
N GLU A 117 12.54 -20.33 -13.11
CA GLU A 117 12.57 -21.81 -13.29
C GLU A 117 11.27 -22.29 -13.94
#